data_AF-A0A966C6P6-F1
#
_entry.id   AF-A0A966C6P6-F1
#
_cell.length_a   1.000
_cell.length_b   1.000
_cell.length_c   1.000
_cell.angle_alpha   90.00
_cell.angle_beta   90.00
_cell.angle_gamma   90.00
#
_symmetry.space_group_name_H-M   'P 1'
#
loop_
_entity.id
_entity.type
_entity.pdbx_description
1 polymer ?
#
loop_
_entity_poly.entity_id
_entity_poly.type
_entity_poly.pdbx_seq_one_letter_code
_entity_poly.pdbx_strand_id
1 'polypeptide(L)'
;QAARTVHAAGDGERLGRAMITGPLAEVRGMLATVAEPDAALAWATARVAGHGPRPLTDASTEMRWLRRFSRRHPPLDGEEIAELLHLKPGPARAEAVARLRQALARGEVRGRRQAERFLLATSLSEQSGPPAV
;
A
#
# COMPACT_ATOMS: atom_id res chain seq x y z
N GLN A 1 6.35 -8.41 -21.08
CA GLN A 1 5.11 -8.97 -20.48
C GLN A 1 5.43 -9.77 -19.22
N ALA A 2 6.40 -10.70 -19.26
CA ALA A 2 6.82 -11.52 -18.11
C ALA A 2 7.12 -10.77 -16.80
N ALA A 3 7.88 -9.66 -16.83
CA ALA A 3 8.23 -8.91 -15.62
C ALA A 3 7.01 -8.34 -14.87
N ARG A 4 6.00 -7.83 -15.61
CA ARG A 4 4.75 -7.34 -15.02
C ARG A 4 3.96 -8.48 -14.36
N THR A 5 3.93 -9.65 -15.00
CA THR A 5 3.27 -10.84 -14.46
C THR A 5 3.94 -11.34 -13.18
N VAL A 6 5.28 -11.32 -13.11
CA VAL A 6 6.03 -11.72 -11.90
C VAL A 6 5.76 -10.76 -10.75
N HIS A 7 5.75 -9.45 -11.01
CA HIS A 7 5.39 -8.46 -9.98
C HIS A 7 3.96 -8.65 -9.46
N ALA A 8 2.98 -8.82 -10.37
CA ALA A 8 1.60 -9.05 -9.99
C ALA A 8 1.40 -10.35 -9.19
N ALA A 9 2.12 -11.42 -9.53
CA ALA A 9 2.09 -12.67 -8.77
C ALA A 9 2.71 -12.51 -7.37
N GLY A 10 3.84 -11.79 -7.27
CA GLY A 10 4.48 -11.49 -5.98
C GLY A 10 3.57 -10.62 -5.08
N ASP A 11 2.92 -9.61 -5.65
CA ASP A 11 1.94 -8.78 -4.94
C ASP A 11 0.70 -9.59 -4.53
N GLY A 12 0.22 -10.44 -5.43
CA GLY A 12 -0.91 -11.33 -5.20
C GLY A 12 -0.66 -12.37 -4.11
N GLU A 13 0.55 -12.93 -4.00
CA GLU A 13 0.90 -13.87 -2.93
C GLU A 13 0.87 -13.20 -1.56
N ARG A 14 1.45 -11.99 -1.46
CA ARG A 14 1.42 -11.19 -0.22
C ARG A 14 0.00 -10.82 0.15
N LEU A 15 -0.80 -10.38 -0.83
CA LEU A 15 -2.20 -10.02 -0.63
C LEU A 15 -3.05 -11.23 -0.20
N GLY A 16 -2.87 -12.39 -0.84
CA GLY A 16 -3.56 -13.63 -0.49
C GLY A 16 -3.27 -14.06 0.96
N ARG A 17 -2.01 -13.96 1.40
CA ARG A 17 -1.65 -14.20 2.80
C ARG A 17 -2.37 -13.23 3.75
N ALA A 18 -2.32 -11.94 3.45
CA ALA A 18 -3.01 -10.92 4.26
C ALA A 18 -4.53 -11.14 4.31
N MET A 19 -5.16 -11.61 3.24
CA MET A 19 -6.60 -11.90 3.20
C MET A 19 -7.01 -13.10 4.07
N ILE A 20 -6.07 -14.01 4.38
CA ILE A 20 -6.29 -15.17 5.24
C ILE A 20 -6.02 -14.81 6.70
N THR A 21 -4.91 -14.14 6.99
CA THR A 21 -4.38 -14.00 8.36
C THR A 21 -4.38 -12.58 8.90
N GLY A 22 -4.47 -11.58 8.03
CA GLY A 22 -4.27 -10.17 8.38
C GLY A 22 -5.58 -9.41 8.62
N PRO A 23 -5.56 -8.33 9.43
CA PRO A 23 -6.71 -7.45 9.54
C PRO A 23 -7.02 -6.78 8.20
N LEU A 24 -8.30 -6.45 7.97
CA LEU A 24 -8.77 -5.81 6.73
C LEU A 24 -8.00 -4.52 6.36
N ALA A 25 -7.55 -3.77 7.37
CA ALA A 25 -6.73 -2.57 7.17
C ALA A 25 -5.40 -2.89 6.46
N GLU A 26 -4.78 -4.03 6.76
CA GLU A 26 -3.53 -4.46 6.14
C GLU A 26 -3.73 -4.82 4.68
N VAL A 27 -4.77 -5.60 4.36
CA VAL A 27 -5.18 -5.93 2.99
C VAL A 27 -5.36 -4.67 2.14
N ARG A 28 -6.10 -3.69 2.69
CA ARG A 28 -6.34 -2.39 2.03
C ARG A 28 -5.09 -1.55 1.89
N GLY A 29 -4.24 -1.55 2.92
CA GLY A 29 -2.93 -0.89 2.90
C GLY A 29 -2.04 -1.42 1.78
N MET A 30 -1.99 -2.74 1.57
CA MET A 30 -1.28 -3.35 0.46
C MET A 30 -1.93 -2.98 -0.88
N LEU A 31 -3.24 -3.17 -1.01
CA LEU A 31 -3.95 -2.95 -2.27
C LEU A 31 -3.83 -1.50 -2.78
N ALA A 32 -3.72 -0.52 -1.87
CA ALA A 32 -3.56 0.89 -2.22
C ALA A 32 -2.25 1.23 -2.96
N THR A 33 -1.25 0.35 -2.90
CA THR A 33 0.09 0.56 -3.49
C THR A 33 0.43 -0.42 -4.62
N VAL A 34 -0.43 -1.41 -4.89
CA VAL A 34 -0.22 -2.38 -5.97
C VAL A 34 -0.40 -1.70 -7.34
N ALA A 35 0.53 -1.95 -8.26
CA ALA A 35 0.49 -1.38 -9.61
C ALA A 35 -0.64 -2.01 -10.47
N GLU A 36 -0.85 -3.32 -10.33
CA GLU A 36 -1.83 -4.11 -11.10
C GLU A 36 -2.84 -4.78 -10.14
N PRO A 37 -3.76 -4.01 -9.54
CA PRO A 37 -4.62 -4.49 -8.45
C PRO A 37 -5.57 -5.62 -8.89
N ASP A 38 -6.05 -5.59 -10.14
CA ASP A 38 -6.91 -6.64 -10.70
C ASP A 38 -6.17 -7.99 -10.77
N ALA A 39 -4.94 -7.98 -11.31
CA ALA A 39 -4.12 -9.18 -11.43
C ALA A 39 -3.70 -9.73 -10.05
N ALA A 40 -3.31 -8.86 -9.13
CA ALA A 40 -2.95 -9.25 -7.77
C ALA A 40 -4.13 -9.87 -7.00
N LEU A 41 -5.34 -9.30 -7.12
CA LEU A 41 -6.54 -9.85 -6.49
C LEU A 41 -6.99 -11.16 -7.13
N ALA A 42 -6.90 -11.30 -8.45
CA ALA A 42 -7.19 -12.56 -9.12
C ALA A 42 -6.26 -13.69 -8.63
N TRP A 43 -4.96 -13.39 -8.52
CA TRP A 43 -3.97 -14.32 -7.98
C TRP A 43 -4.25 -14.66 -6.51
N ALA A 44 -4.47 -13.66 -5.67
CA ALA A 44 -4.81 -13.84 -4.26
C ALA A 44 -6.06 -14.72 -4.09
N THR A 45 -7.11 -14.47 -4.86
CA THR A 45 -8.37 -15.23 -4.80
C THR A 45 -8.16 -16.70 -5.18
N ALA A 46 -7.41 -16.96 -6.27
CA ALA A 46 -7.06 -18.31 -6.67
C ALA A 46 -6.23 -19.03 -5.58
N ARG A 47 -5.31 -18.30 -4.94
CA ARG A 47 -4.45 -18.81 -3.86
C ARG A 47 -5.23 -19.14 -2.59
N VAL A 48 -6.21 -18.31 -2.21
CA VAL A 48 -7.03 -18.57 -1.01
C VAL A 48 -8.02 -19.71 -1.25
N ALA A 49 -8.59 -19.80 -2.46
CA ALA A 49 -9.55 -20.86 -2.81
C ALA A 49 -8.98 -22.28 -2.63
N GLY A 50 -7.65 -22.46 -2.73
CA GLY A 50 -6.99 -23.75 -2.54
C GLY A 50 -6.56 -24.09 -1.10
N HIS A 51 -6.69 -23.18 -0.12
CA HIS A 51 -5.96 -23.30 1.17
C HIS A 51 -6.79 -23.16 2.45
N GLY A 52 -8.09 -23.48 2.41
CA GLY A 52 -8.90 -23.65 3.62
C GLY A 52 -9.89 -22.51 3.87
N PRO A 53 -9.84 -21.80 5.02
CA PRO A 53 -10.96 -20.99 5.50
C PRO A 53 -11.37 -19.87 4.55
N ARG A 54 -12.66 -19.54 4.60
CA ARG A 54 -13.26 -18.45 3.82
C ARG A 54 -12.49 -17.14 4.09
N PRO A 55 -12.06 -16.40 3.05
CA PRO A 55 -11.31 -15.16 3.24
C PRO A 55 -12.13 -14.13 4.02
N LEU A 56 -11.42 -13.24 4.74
CA LEU A 56 -12.03 -12.16 5.53
C LEU A 56 -12.81 -11.15 4.68
N THR A 57 -12.50 -11.08 3.38
CA THR A 57 -13.15 -10.22 2.39
C THR A 57 -13.11 -10.89 1.02
N ASP A 58 -13.95 -10.45 0.10
CA ASP A 58 -13.94 -10.92 -1.29
C ASP A 58 -13.31 -9.87 -2.23
N ALA A 59 -12.81 -10.34 -3.38
CA ALA A 59 -12.13 -9.47 -4.34
C ALA A 59 -13.03 -8.36 -4.91
N SER A 60 -14.33 -8.60 -5.04
CA SER A 60 -15.27 -7.60 -5.57
C SER A 60 -15.47 -6.44 -4.58
N THR A 61 -15.54 -6.77 -3.29
CA THR A 61 -15.63 -5.81 -2.18
C THR A 61 -14.37 -4.95 -2.13
N GLU A 62 -13.19 -5.55 -2.19
CA GLU A 62 -11.93 -4.80 -2.17
C GLU A 62 -11.71 -3.97 -3.43
N MET A 63 -12.10 -4.48 -4.60
CA MET A 63 -12.03 -3.70 -5.84
C MET A 63 -13.00 -2.50 -5.82
N ARG A 64 -14.21 -2.67 -5.28
CA ARG A 64 -15.16 -1.55 -5.08
C ARG A 64 -14.62 -0.52 -4.11
N TRP A 65 -14.00 -0.97 -3.02
CA TRP A 65 -13.33 -0.09 -2.08
C TRP A 65 -12.16 0.66 -2.75
N LEU A 66 -11.28 -0.03 -3.48
CA LEU A 66 -10.13 0.57 -4.16
C LEU A 66 -10.55 1.63 -5.15
N ARG A 67 -11.59 1.36 -5.97
CA ARG A 67 -12.15 2.36 -6.88
C ARG A 67 -12.63 3.62 -6.16
N ARG A 68 -13.26 3.47 -4.99
CA ARG A 68 -13.69 4.62 -4.18
C ARG A 68 -12.49 5.35 -3.57
N PHE A 69 -11.52 4.60 -3.08
CA PHE A 69 -10.30 5.14 -2.47
C PHE A 69 -9.49 5.95 -3.47
N SER A 70 -9.22 5.40 -4.66
CA SER A 70 -8.43 6.04 -5.71
C SER A 70 -9.10 7.27 -6.33
N ARG A 71 -10.42 7.43 -6.19
CA ARG A 71 -11.15 8.65 -6.60
C ARG A 71 -10.99 9.81 -5.63
N ARG A 72 -10.56 9.55 -4.38
CA ARG A 72 -10.33 10.61 -3.41
C ARG A 72 -8.94 11.19 -3.63
N HIS A 73 -8.86 12.50 -3.76
CA HIS A 73 -7.58 13.19 -3.78
C HIS A 73 -6.86 12.97 -2.44
N PRO A 74 -5.59 12.54 -2.45
CA PRO A 74 -4.82 12.44 -1.24
C PRO A 74 -4.60 13.84 -0.64
N PRO A 75 -4.43 13.96 0.68
CA PRO A 75 -4.23 15.25 1.34
C PRO A 75 -2.88 15.92 1.04
N LEU A 76 -1.95 15.15 0.49
CA LEU A 76 -0.69 15.61 -0.09
C LEU A 76 -0.51 14.89 -1.44
N ASP A 77 -0.18 15.64 -2.48
CA ASP A 77 0.25 15.05 -3.75
C ASP A 77 1.75 14.70 -3.75
N GLY A 78 2.22 14.10 -4.85
CA GLY A 78 3.61 13.66 -4.94
C GLY A 78 4.62 14.81 -4.91
N GLU A 79 4.26 16.00 -5.37
CA GLU A 79 5.15 17.17 -5.40
C GLU A 79 5.23 17.79 -4.01
N GLU A 80 4.09 17.95 -3.34
CA GLU A 80 4.05 18.42 -1.95
C GLU A 80 4.85 17.49 -1.02
N ILE A 81 4.83 16.18 -1.26
CA ILE A 81 5.68 15.21 -0.53
C ILE A 81 7.16 15.42 -0.83
N ALA A 82 7.50 15.71 -2.09
CA ALA A 82 8.89 15.94 -2.49
C ALA A 82 9.46 17.21 -1.87
N GLU A 83 8.67 18.29 -1.84
CA GLU A 83 9.01 19.54 -1.17
C GLU A 83 9.18 19.33 0.34
N LEU A 84 8.20 18.69 0.98
CA LEU A 84 8.19 18.44 2.42
C LEU A 84 9.42 17.64 2.90
N LEU A 85 9.84 16.66 2.11
CA LEU A 85 10.94 15.75 2.46
C LEU A 85 12.26 16.09 1.73
N HIS A 86 12.31 17.19 0.98
CA HIS A 86 13.45 17.58 0.14
C HIS A 86 13.95 16.46 -0.80
N LEU A 87 13.02 15.69 -1.38
CA LEU A 87 13.33 14.55 -2.23
C LEU A 87 13.46 14.94 -3.70
N LYS A 88 14.50 14.43 -4.35
CA LYS A 88 14.61 14.47 -5.82
C LYS A 88 13.65 13.47 -6.47
N PRO A 89 13.28 13.67 -7.75
CA PRO A 89 12.57 12.65 -8.52
C PRO A 89 13.33 11.31 -8.49
N GLY A 90 12.65 10.24 -8.09
CA GLY A 90 13.30 8.93 -7.93
C GLY A 90 12.58 7.98 -6.98
N PRO A 91 13.21 6.84 -6.64
CA PRO A 91 12.60 5.78 -5.84
C PRO A 91 12.20 6.23 -4.44
N ALA A 92 13.02 7.06 -3.77
CA ALA A 92 12.69 7.58 -2.44
C ALA A 92 11.37 8.38 -2.42
N ARG A 93 11.11 9.18 -3.47
CA ARG A 93 9.83 9.90 -3.63
C ARG A 93 8.67 8.92 -3.84
N ALA A 94 8.85 7.91 -4.68
CA ALA A 94 7.83 6.88 -4.91
C ALA A 94 7.50 6.09 -3.64
N GLU A 95 8.51 5.76 -2.84
CA GLU A 95 8.36 5.08 -1.56
C GLU A 95 7.63 5.94 -0.52
N ALA A 96 7.93 7.24 -0.44
CA ALA A 96 7.21 8.16 0.44
C ALA A 96 5.72 8.27 0.05
N VAL A 97 5.42 8.36 -1.25
CA VAL A 97 4.04 8.33 -1.77
C VAL A 97 3.36 7.02 -1.42
N ALA A 98 4.01 5.88 -1.63
CA ALA A 98 3.47 4.57 -1.32
C ALA A 98 3.17 4.41 0.18
N ARG A 99 4.09 4.86 1.05
CA ARG A 99 3.90 4.87 2.51
C ARG A 99 2.69 5.70 2.92
N LEU A 100 2.55 6.93 2.40
CA LEU A 100 1.38 7.76 2.71
C LEU A 100 0.09 7.10 2.24
N ARG A 101 0.05 6.56 1.01
CA ARG A 101 -1.13 5.86 0.48
C ARG A 101 -1.51 4.66 1.34
N GLN A 102 -0.54 3.89 1.81
CA GLN A 102 -0.76 2.76 2.70
C GLN A 102 -1.34 3.21 4.05
N ALA A 103 -0.79 4.26 4.67
CA ALA A 103 -1.30 4.81 5.94
C ALA A 103 -2.72 5.36 5.82
N LEU A 104 -3.04 6.04 4.71
CA LEU A 104 -4.39 6.51 4.39
C LEU A 104 -5.38 5.34 4.25
N ALA A 105 -4.97 4.27 3.57
CA ALA A 105 -5.79 3.09 3.36
C ALA A 105 -6.05 2.31 4.65
N ARG A 106 -5.09 2.30 5.58
CA ARG A 106 -5.23 1.74 6.93
C ARG A 106 -6.06 2.62 7.87
N GLY A 107 -6.28 3.90 7.51
CA GLY A 107 -7.00 4.87 8.33
C GLY A 107 -6.17 5.50 9.45
N GLU A 108 -4.85 5.35 9.41
CA GLU A 108 -3.86 5.93 10.33
C GLU A 108 -3.73 7.44 10.10
N VAL A 109 -3.91 7.87 8.85
CA VAL A 109 -3.87 9.26 8.41
C VAL A 109 -5.22 9.61 7.80
N ARG A 110 -5.78 10.78 8.14
CA ARG A 110 -7.07 11.25 7.62
C ARG A 110 -7.03 12.61 6.94
N GLY A 111 -5.98 13.40 7.17
CA GLY A 111 -5.89 14.75 6.64
C GLY A 111 -4.45 15.28 6.61
N ARG A 112 -4.29 16.47 6.04
CA ARG A 112 -2.99 17.07 5.70
C ARG A 112 -2.00 17.10 6.87
N ARG A 113 -2.38 17.72 7.99
CA ARG A 113 -1.51 17.80 9.19
C ARG A 113 -1.09 16.44 9.76
N GLN A 114 -1.90 15.40 9.56
CA GLN A 114 -1.51 14.04 9.96
C GLN A 114 -0.55 13.43 8.95
N ALA A 115 -0.77 13.67 7.65
CA ALA A 115 0.10 13.21 6.57
C ALA A 115 1.50 13.79 6.69
N GLU A 116 1.62 15.10 6.92
CA GLU A 116 2.91 15.79 7.10
C GLU A 116 3.68 15.21 8.30
N ARG A 117 3.03 15.13 9.47
CA ARG A 117 3.64 14.57 10.69
C ARG A 117 4.05 13.11 10.51
N PHE A 118 3.21 12.31 9.86
CA PHE A 118 3.49 10.91 9.57
C PHE A 118 4.76 10.76 8.71
N LEU A 119 4.84 11.51 7.61
CA LEU A 119 5.99 11.44 6.69
C LEU A 119 7.28 11.88 7.35
N LEU A 120 7.27 13.00 8.08
CA LEU A 120 8.45 13.49 8.80
C LEU A 120 8.92 12.49 9.86
N ALA A 121 8.01 11.96 10.68
CA ALA A 121 8.35 10.97 11.70
C ALA A 121 8.99 9.72 11.10
N THR A 122 8.43 9.23 9.98
CA THR A 122 8.94 8.02 9.33
C THR A 122 10.31 8.26 8.67
N SER A 123 10.55 9.44 8.11
CA SER A 123 11.86 9.80 7.53
C SER A 123 12.97 9.95 8.58
N LEU A 124 12.63 10.37 9.79
CA LEU A 124 13.59 10.51 10.90
C LEU A 124 14.02 9.15 11.44
N SER A 125 13.08 8.19 11.51
CA SER A 125 13.39 6.81 11.89
C SER A 125 14.32 6.12 10.88
N GLU A 126 14.18 6.40 9.58
CA GLU A 126 15.03 5.83 8.54
C GLU A 126 16.47 6.39 8.56
N GLN A 127 16.63 7.65 8.96
CA GLN A 127 17.95 8.28 9.10
C GLN A 127 18.67 7.87 10.39
N SER A 128 17.92 7.43 11.40
CA SER A 128 18.44 7.02 12.71
C SER A 128 18.80 5.53 12.76
N GLY A 129 19.30 4.96 11.66
CA GLY A 129 19.67 3.54 11.55
C GLY A 129 20.49 3.05 12.75
N PRO A 130 20.42 1.74 13.08
CA PRO A 130 20.98 1.22 14.33
C PRO A 130 22.47 1.60 14.46
N PRO A 131 22.96 1.91 15.67
CA PRO A 131 24.38 2.21 15.87
C PRO A 131 25.17 1.04 15.31
N ALA A 132 26.15 1.34 14.44
CA ALA A 132 27.08 0.35 13.94
C ALA A 132 27.73 -0.34 15.14
N VAL A 133 27.48 -1.65 15.25
CA VAL A 133 28.09 -2.54 16.25
C VAL A 133 29.38 -3.09 15.70
#